data_AF-A0AA88HSX8-F1
#
_entry.id   AF-A0AA88HSX8-F1
#
_cell.length_a   1.000
_cell.length_b   1.000
_cell.length_c   1.000
_cell.angle_alpha   90.00
_cell.angle_beta   90.00
_cell.angle_gamma   90.00
#
_symmetry.space_group_name_H-M   'P 1'
#
loop_
_entity.id
_entity.type
_entity.pdbx_description
1 polymer ?
#
loop_
_entity_poly.entity_id
_entity_poly.type
_entity_poly.pdbx_seq_one_letter_code
_entity_poly.pdbx_strand_id
1 'polypeptide(L)'
;MYGLLIENLADYVKDNFGEDTWEKIRKRAAFDQPSFSTHEVYPENYISRLAKTSCEVLKMTEQEFMGAMGKQFVGFVGQYGYDRVLSVLGRNMRDFLN
;
A
#
# COMPACT_ATOMS: atom_id res chain seq x y z
N MET A 1 9.72 2.34 8.14
CA MET A 1 8.87 2.74 7.02
C MET A 1 7.49 3.17 7.53
N TYR A 2 6.91 4.24 6.97
CA TYR A 2 5.64 4.80 7.44
C TYR A 2 4.46 3.85 7.22
N GLY A 3 3.56 3.80 8.20
CA GLY A 3 2.33 3.00 8.13
C GLY A 3 1.42 3.38 6.96
N LEU A 4 1.54 4.60 6.44
CA LEU A 4 0.85 5.05 5.23
C LEU A 4 0.98 4.05 4.06
N LEU A 5 2.18 3.53 3.83
CA LEU A 5 2.44 2.60 2.74
C LEU A 5 1.85 1.20 3.03
N ILE A 6 1.85 0.80 4.30
CA ILE A 6 1.29 -0.49 4.73
C ILE A 6 -0.24 -0.46 4.64
N GLU A 7 -0.85 0.65 5.06
CA GLU A 7 -2.30 0.83 4.98
C GLU A 7 -2.76 0.91 3.51
N ASN A 8 -2.02 1.60 2.64
CA ASN A 8 -2.32 1.57 1.21
C ASN A 8 -2.28 0.14 0.62
N LEU A 9 -1.33 -0.69 1.05
CA LEU A 9 -1.27 -2.09 0.62
C LEU A 9 -2.48 -2.87 1.12
N ALA A 10 -2.86 -2.68 2.38
CA ALA A 10 -4.05 -3.31 2.95
C ALA A 10 -5.31 -2.90 2.20
N ASP A 11 -5.50 -1.61 1.96
CA ASP A 11 -6.65 -1.06 1.23
C ASP A 11 -6.67 -1.53 -0.23
N TYR A 12 -5.52 -1.60 -0.91
CA TYR A 12 -5.42 -2.21 -2.24
C TYR A 12 -5.94 -3.65 -2.25
N VAL A 13 -5.54 -4.45 -1.27
CA VAL A 13 -6.00 -5.84 -1.19
C VAL A 13 -7.50 -5.92 -0.90
N LYS A 14 -8.00 -5.10 0.04
CA LYS A 14 -9.43 -5.08 0.42
C LYS A 14 -10.31 -4.63 -0.74
N ASP A 15 -9.95 -3.56 -1.43
CA ASP A 15 -10.74 -2.98 -2.51
C ASP A 15 -10.82 -3.90 -3.73
N ASN A 16 -9.72 -4.59 -4.07
CA ASN A 16 -9.63 -5.40 -5.29
C ASN A 16 -9.96 -6.89 -5.06
N PHE A 17 -9.74 -7.40 -3.84
CA PHE A 17 -9.84 -8.84 -3.54
C PHE A 17 -10.66 -9.16 -2.28
N GLY A 18 -11.16 -8.15 -1.58
CA GLY A 18 -12.02 -8.30 -0.40
C GLY A 18 -11.28 -8.51 0.93
N GLU A 19 -11.98 -8.24 2.02
CA GLU A 19 -11.49 -8.37 3.41
C GLU A 19 -11.03 -9.80 3.75
N ASP A 20 -11.70 -10.82 3.23
CA ASP A 20 -11.31 -12.22 3.47
C ASP A 20 -9.90 -12.54 2.92
N THR A 21 -9.55 -11.92 1.79
CA THR A 21 -8.23 -12.08 1.17
C THR A 21 -7.16 -11.33 1.96
N TRP A 22 -7.49 -10.12 2.42
CA TRP A 22 -6.63 -9.37 3.32
C TRP A 22 -6.34 -10.14 4.61
N GLU A 23 -7.38 -10.68 5.25
CA GLU A 23 -7.24 -11.46 6.49
C GLU A 23 -6.35 -12.70 6.31
N LYS A 24 -6.48 -13.41 5.17
CA LYS A 24 -5.60 -14.53 4.83
C LYS A 24 -4.14 -14.11 4.68
N ILE A 25 -3.88 -13.00 3.96
CA ILE A 25 -2.52 -12.46 3.77
C ILE A 25 -1.93 -12.03 5.11
N ARG A 26 -2.69 -11.27 5.89
CA ARG A 26 -2.29 -10.75 7.20
C ARG A 26 -1.88 -11.87 8.17
N LYS A 27 -2.72 -12.91 8.27
CA LYS A 27 -2.41 -14.11 9.08
C LYS A 27 -1.19 -14.86 8.57
N ARG A 28 -1.09 -15.10 7.27
CA ARG A 28 0.05 -15.82 6.67
C ARG A 28 1.36 -15.05 6.82
N ALA A 29 1.30 -13.72 6.80
CA ALA A 29 2.44 -12.84 7.02
C ALA A 29 2.74 -12.56 8.50
N ALA A 30 2.04 -13.23 9.43
CA ALA A 30 2.21 -13.12 10.88
C ALA A 30 2.07 -11.69 11.42
N PHE A 31 0.97 -11.02 11.05
CA PHE A 31 0.57 -9.73 11.62
C PHE A 31 -0.70 -9.87 12.44
N ASP A 32 -0.63 -9.59 13.73
CA ASP A 32 -1.77 -9.75 14.64
C ASP A 32 -2.72 -8.55 14.63
N GLN A 33 -2.20 -7.36 14.33
CA GLN A 33 -2.99 -6.13 14.24
C GLN A 33 -3.85 -6.09 12.96
N PRO A 34 -5.13 -5.69 13.06
CA PRO A 34 -6.07 -5.69 11.92
C PRO A 34 -5.86 -4.50 10.96
N SER A 35 -5.25 -3.41 11.44
CA SER A 35 -5.02 -2.16 10.70
C SER A 35 -3.68 -1.54 11.10
N PHE A 36 -3.19 -0.59 10.29
CA PHE A 36 -1.94 0.12 10.53
C PHE A 36 -2.19 1.62 10.65
N SER A 37 -1.54 2.27 11.63
CA SER A 37 -1.63 3.71 11.78
C SER A 37 -0.76 4.41 10.75
N THR A 38 -1.34 5.30 9.93
CA THR A 38 -0.62 5.95 8.83
C THR A 38 0.57 6.79 9.27
N HIS A 39 0.53 7.33 10.50
CA HIS A 39 1.56 8.22 11.06
C HIS A 39 2.60 7.49 11.92
N GLU A 40 2.45 6.18 12.11
CA GLU A 40 3.39 5.37 12.89
C GLU A 40 4.52 4.83 12.01
N VAL A 41 5.69 4.66 12.62
CA VAL A 41 6.86 4.06 11.94
C VAL A 41 6.92 2.58 12.28
N TYR A 42 6.88 1.75 11.24
CA TYR A 42 6.99 0.30 11.35
C TYR A 42 8.36 -0.19 10.83
N PRO A 43 8.79 -1.40 11.23
CA PRO A 43 9.98 -2.04 10.68
C PRO A 43 9.93 -2.15 9.15
N GLU A 44 11.05 -1.89 8.47
CA GLU A 44 11.09 -1.83 6.99
C GLU A 44 10.76 -3.17 6.31
N ASN A 45 11.02 -4.29 7.00
CA ASN A 45 10.68 -5.61 6.51
C ASN A 45 9.16 -5.88 6.46
N TYR A 46 8.31 -5.01 7.02
CA TYR A 46 6.86 -5.22 7.04
C TYR A 46 6.27 -5.19 5.63
N ILE A 47 6.62 -4.19 4.81
CA ILE A 47 6.11 -4.13 3.43
C ILE A 47 6.63 -5.27 2.59
N SER A 48 7.92 -5.60 2.70
CA SER A 48 8.49 -6.66 1.86
C SER A 48 7.88 -8.02 2.21
N ARG A 49 7.61 -8.28 3.50
CA ARG A 49 6.92 -9.49 3.96
C ARG A 49 5.46 -9.54 3.50
N LEU A 50 4.73 -8.43 3.64
CA LEU A 50 3.34 -8.33 3.17
C LEU A 50 3.27 -8.50 1.65
N ALA A 51 4.07 -7.74 0.89
CA ALA A 51 4.08 -7.80 -0.56
C ALA A 51 4.40 -9.21 -1.08
N LYS A 52 5.43 -9.88 -0.54
CA LYS A 52 5.75 -11.27 -0.89
C LYS A 52 4.58 -12.22 -0.61
N THR A 53 3.98 -12.10 0.58
CA THR A 53 2.83 -12.93 0.97
C THR A 53 1.62 -12.66 0.08
N SER A 54 1.36 -11.39 -0.26
CA SER A 54 0.31 -11.00 -1.20
C SER A 54 0.55 -11.60 -2.58
N CYS A 55 1.77 -11.53 -3.11
CA CYS A 55 2.11 -12.13 -4.40
C CYS A 55 1.85 -13.65 -4.40
N GLU A 56 2.22 -14.36 -3.32
CA GLU A 56 1.97 -15.79 -3.16
C GLU A 56 0.47 -16.14 -3.10
N VAL A 57 -0.31 -15.37 -2.33
CA VAL A 57 -1.75 -15.63 -2.14
C VAL A 57 -2.55 -15.28 -3.39
N LEU A 58 -2.23 -14.14 -4.01
CA LEU A 58 -2.91 -13.64 -5.20
C LEU A 58 -2.40 -14.28 -6.49
N LYS A 59 -1.30 -15.05 -6.43
CA LYS A 59 -0.61 -15.67 -7.57
C LYS A 59 -0.23 -14.64 -8.64
N MET A 60 0.28 -13.50 -8.19
CA MET A 60 0.76 -12.41 -9.04
C MET A 60 2.28 -12.31 -8.97
N THR A 61 2.90 -11.77 -10.02
CA THR A 61 4.30 -11.39 -9.93
C THR A 61 4.48 -10.14 -9.07
N GLU A 62 5.67 -9.97 -8.48
CA GLU A 62 5.99 -8.79 -7.69
C GLU A 62 5.85 -7.49 -8.51
N GLN A 63 6.22 -7.54 -9.80
CA GLN A 63 6.11 -6.39 -10.69
C GLN A 63 4.65 -5.97 -10.92
N GLU A 64 3.76 -6.94 -11.17
CA GLU A 64 2.32 -6.66 -11.34
C GLU A 64 1.71 -6.11 -10.06
N PHE A 65 2.02 -6.73 -8.92
CA PHE A 65 1.50 -6.33 -7.63
C PHE A 65 1.96 -4.92 -7.24
N MET A 66 3.27 -4.65 -7.32
CA MET A 66 3.83 -3.33 -6.99
C MET A 66 3.35 -2.25 -7.95
N GLY A 67 3.21 -2.56 -9.24
CA GLY A 67 2.66 -1.63 -10.22
C GLY A 67 1.21 -1.26 -9.95
N ALA A 68 0.37 -2.25 -9.63
CA ALA A 68 -1.03 -2.02 -9.28
C ALA A 68 -1.18 -1.26 -7.96
N MET A 69 -0.41 -1.64 -6.93
CA MET A 69 -0.40 -0.98 -5.63
C MET A 69 0.06 0.48 -5.75
N GLY A 70 1.09 0.76 -6.57
CA GLY A 70 1.56 2.12 -6.85
C GLY A 70 0.53 2.98 -7.58
N LYS A 71 -0.26 2.40 -8.49
CA LYS A 71 -1.37 3.10 -9.14
C LYS A 71 -2.46 3.48 -8.13
N GLN A 72 -2.81 2.56 -7.22
CA GLN A 72 -3.79 2.84 -6.16
C GLN A 72 -3.27 3.87 -5.16
N PHE A 73 -1.96 3.85 -4.87
CA PHE A 73 -1.33 4.78 -3.94
C PHE A 73 -1.63 6.24 -4.26
N VAL A 74 -1.59 6.64 -5.53
CA VAL A 74 -1.88 8.02 -5.96
C VAL A 74 -3.31 8.44 -5.57
N GLY A 75 -4.29 7.56 -5.72
CA GLY A 75 -5.67 7.82 -5.29
C GLY A 75 -5.81 7.84 -3.77
N PHE A 76 -5.16 6.89 -3.09
CA PHE A 76 -5.15 6.77 -1.64
C PHE A 76 -4.57 8.03 -0.96
N VAL A 77 -3.41 8.53 -1.39
CA VAL A 77 -2.83 9.73 -0.78
C VAL A 77 -3.70 10.97 -0.95
N GLY A 78 -4.44 11.08 -2.07
CA GLY A 78 -5.43 12.15 -2.27
C GLY A 78 -6.51 12.15 -1.20
N GLN A 79 -7.01 10.97 -0.81
CA GLN A 79 -8.05 10.81 0.22
C GLN A 79 -7.56 11.15 1.63
N TYR A 80 -6.28 10.91 1.93
CA TYR A 80 -5.66 11.23 3.23
C TYR A 80 -5.19 12.70 3.35
N GLY A 81 -5.69 13.59 2.50
CA GLY A 81 -5.41 15.03 2.58
C GLY A 81 -4.07 15.45 1.96
N TYR A 82 -3.34 14.52 1.33
CA TYR A 82 -2.14 14.87 0.56
C TYR A 82 -2.46 15.50 -0.79
N ASP A 83 -3.72 15.62 -1.20
CA ASP A 83 -4.11 16.32 -2.43
C ASP A 83 -3.55 17.76 -2.50
N ARG A 84 -3.50 18.47 -1.36
CA ARG A 84 -2.86 19.79 -1.28
C ARG A 84 -1.34 19.73 -1.47
N VAL A 85 -0.70 18.66 -1.02
CA VAL A 85 0.75 18.46 -1.24
C VAL A 85 1.01 18.06 -2.68
N LEU A 86 0.25 17.11 -3.23
CA LEU A 86 0.37 16.67 -4.62
C LEU A 86 0.14 17.82 -5.61
N SER A 87 -0.82 18.70 -5.34
CA SER A 87 -1.12 19.85 -6.20
C SER A 87 -0.01 20.92 -6.23
N VAL A 88 0.84 21.01 -5.21
CA VAL A 88 1.99 21.94 -5.19
C VAL A 88 3.27 21.31 -5.73
N LEU A 89 3.33 19.98 -5.86
CA LEU A 89 4.44 19.24 -6.49
C LEU A 89 4.44 19.36 -8.02
N GLY A 90 3.54 20.15 -8.60
CA GLY A 90 3.52 20.48 -10.01
C GLY A 90 2.42 19.77 -10.79
N ARG A 91 2.14 20.28 -12.00
CA ARG A 91 1.01 19.85 -12.83
C ARG A 91 1.39 18.81 -13.88
N ASN A 92 2.69 18.55 -14.02
CA ASN A 92 3.24 17.57 -14.95
C ASN A 92 4.13 16.58 -14.21
N MET A 93 4.23 15.35 -14.72
CA MET A 93 5.10 14.30 -14.16
C MET A 93 6.54 14.78 -13.97
N ARG A 94 7.05 15.61 -14.89
CA ARG A 94 8.41 16.16 -14.79
C ARG A 94 8.58 17.08 -13.57
N ASP A 95 7.54 17.85 -13.24
CA ASP A 95 7.61 18.86 -12.18
C ASP A 95 7.57 18.15 -10.81
N PHE A 96 6.86 17.02 -10.74
CA PHE A 96 6.81 16.14 -9.56
C PHE A 96 8.14 15.42 -9.28
N LEU A 97 8.97 15.18 -10.30
CA LEU A 97 10.22 14.43 -10.19
C LEU A 97 11.46 15.32 -9.95
N ASN A 98 11.32 16.64 -10.02
CA ASN A 98 12.40 17.62 -9.81
C ASN A 98 12.52 18.02 -8.34
#